data_AF-A0A8J3I0U0-F1
#
_entry.id   AF-A0A8J3I0U0-F1
#
_cell.length_a   1.000
_cell.length_b   1.000
_cell.length_c   1.000
_cell.angle_alpha   90.00
_cell.angle_beta   90.00
_cell.angle_gamma   90.00
#
_symmetry.space_group_name_H-M   'P 1'
#
loop_
_entity.id
_entity.type
_entity.pdbx_description
1 polymer ?
#
loop_
_entity_poly.entity_id
_entity_poly.type
_entity_poly.pdbx_seq_one_letter_code
_entity_poly.pdbx_strand_id
1 'polypeptide(L)'
;MVKTQTTVREIVRQKLAAFEQLRPEYERCFRFVQEAHGQKRLTICSIAEIVYYLHARWVCDSKGELLSVPHSPKRLDGKRCLELLRDWQINGESAEVIAFLQYRLDTLPFADLTRQIDLAEVSAMNPEIAQRLRNGRRVLLNRGFNLLLALDAIGTLSHEEISSQVRLACERYGHLPKQIKEQLALAESPLFSYVPHQELARYNMLLMNTLTQDIRPIQEADKKAHMDDPPATQDTSQPPLAEFSFPFYQELTSTDHNNVMRHRFYNAVPMSAARS
;
A
#
# COMPACT_ATOMS: atom_id res chain seq x y z
N MET A 1 -4.39 -7.01 -37.10
CA MET A 1 -3.94 -7.65 -35.84
C MET A 1 -2.47 -7.37 -35.50
N VAL A 2 -1.55 -7.25 -36.47
CA VAL A 2 -0.11 -6.98 -36.19
C VAL A 2 0.17 -5.60 -35.57
N LYS A 3 -0.53 -4.52 -36.00
CA LYS A 3 -0.32 -3.17 -35.46
C LYS A 3 -0.61 -3.07 -33.95
N THR A 4 -1.67 -3.72 -33.48
CA THR A 4 -2.09 -3.67 -32.07
C THR A 4 -1.11 -4.39 -31.15
N GLN A 5 -0.53 -5.53 -31.58
CA GLN A 5 0.47 -6.27 -30.82
C GLN A 5 1.80 -5.52 -30.70
N THR A 6 2.23 -4.84 -31.77
CA THR A 6 3.44 -4.00 -31.75
C THR A 6 3.28 -2.82 -30.78
N THR A 7 2.09 -2.21 -30.72
CA THR A 7 1.78 -1.12 -29.79
C THR A 7 1.79 -1.57 -28.33
N VAL A 8 1.20 -2.73 -28.01
CA VAL A 8 1.19 -3.27 -26.64
C VAL A 8 2.61 -3.60 -26.16
N ARG A 9 3.42 -4.25 -27.00
CA ARG A 9 4.81 -4.59 -26.65
C ARG A 9 5.65 -3.35 -26.35
N GLU A 10 5.47 -2.28 -27.13
CA GLU A 10 6.17 -1.03 -26.91
C GLU A 10 5.75 -0.34 -25.60
N ILE A 11 4.45 -0.32 -25.30
CA ILE A 11 3.95 0.22 -24.02
C ILE A 11 4.49 -0.58 -22.82
N VAL A 12 4.52 -1.91 -22.91
CA VAL A 12 5.09 -2.76 -21.85
C VAL A 12 6.56 -2.45 -21.63
N ARG A 13 7.34 -2.30 -22.71
CA ARG A 13 8.76 -1.91 -22.63
C ARG A 13 8.95 -0.55 -21.94
N GLN A 14 8.13 0.44 -22.30
CA GLN A 14 8.17 1.77 -21.70
C GLN A 14 7.79 1.73 -20.21
N LYS A 15 6.74 0.99 -19.86
CA LYS A 15 6.30 0.79 -18.47
C LYS A 15 7.40 0.18 -17.60
N LEU A 16 8.06 -0.88 -18.07
CA LEU A 16 9.17 -1.51 -17.35
C LEU A 16 10.35 -0.54 -17.20
N ALA A 17 10.73 0.17 -18.26
CA ALA A 17 11.82 1.14 -18.20
C ALA A 17 11.53 2.29 -17.22
N ALA A 18 10.30 2.80 -17.21
CA ALA A 18 9.86 3.82 -16.25
C ALA A 18 9.84 3.27 -14.82
N PHE A 19 9.43 2.01 -14.63
CA PHE A 19 9.44 1.39 -13.31
C PHE A 19 10.87 1.18 -12.79
N GLU A 20 11.82 0.76 -13.62
CA GLU A 20 13.22 0.61 -13.18
C GLU A 20 13.82 1.92 -12.68
N GLN A 21 13.45 3.06 -13.29
CA GLN A 21 13.83 4.38 -12.79
C GLN A 21 13.16 4.71 -11.45
N LEU A 22 11.88 4.34 -11.28
CA LEU A 22 11.11 4.59 -10.06
C LEU A 22 11.50 3.67 -8.90
N ARG A 23 12.06 2.49 -9.19
CA ARG A 23 12.26 1.40 -8.24
C ARG A 23 12.96 1.81 -6.94
N PRO A 24 14.09 2.54 -6.94
CA PRO A 24 14.78 2.91 -5.70
C PRO A 24 13.95 3.82 -4.77
N GLU A 25 13.10 4.68 -5.35
CA GLU A 25 12.17 5.51 -4.58
C GLU A 25 11.00 4.66 -4.07
N TYR A 26 10.45 3.79 -4.92
CA TYR A 26 9.38 2.88 -4.55
C TYR A 26 9.77 1.98 -3.36
N GLU A 27 10.96 1.37 -3.35
CA GLU A 27 11.37 0.48 -2.26
C GLU A 27 11.52 1.23 -0.92
N ARG A 28 11.95 2.50 -0.94
CA ARG A 28 12.00 3.36 0.26
C ARG A 28 10.60 3.75 0.72
N CYS A 29 9.79 4.26 -0.21
CA CYS A 29 8.40 4.64 0.03
C CYS A 29 7.55 3.47 0.55
N PHE A 30 7.75 2.27 0.00
CA PHE A 30 7.02 1.07 0.42
C PHE A 30 7.31 0.72 1.88
N ARG A 31 8.60 0.71 2.29
CA ARG A 31 8.99 0.49 3.69
C ARG A 31 8.40 1.55 4.61
N PHE A 32 8.50 2.82 4.23
CA PHE A 32 7.93 3.91 5.01
C PHE A 32 6.40 3.79 5.18
N VAL A 33 5.67 3.44 4.10
CA VAL A 33 4.22 3.23 4.18
C VAL A 33 3.88 2.09 5.13
N GLN A 34 4.67 1.01 5.17
CA GLN A 34 4.46 -0.08 6.11
C GLN A 34 4.66 0.36 7.56
N GLU A 35 5.69 1.15 7.85
CA GLU A 35 5.91 1.75 9.17
C GLU A 35 4.75 2.69 9.55
N ALA A 36 4.39 3.63 8.68
CA ALA A 36 3.26 4.54 8.88
C ALA A 36 1.94 3.77 9.07
N HIS A 37 1.78 2.62 8.39
CA HIS A 37 0.62 1.72 8.51
C HIS A 37 0.69 0.77 9.70
N GLY A 38 1.63 0.99 10.62
CA GLY A 38 1.61 0.43 11.95
C GLY A 38 2.52 -0.78 12.17
N GLN A 39 3.39 -1.12 11.21
CA GLN A 39 4.48 -2.06 11.50
C GLN A 39 5.39 -1.54 12.61
N LYS A 40 5.47 -0.21 12.76
CA LYS A 40 6.14 0.47 13.85
C LYS A 40 5.22 1.54 14.44
N ARG A 41 5.29 1.70 15.77
CA ARG A 41 4.70 2.86 16.44
C ARG A 41 5.69 4.01 16.36
N LEU A 42 5.29 5.10 15.71
CA LEU A 42 6.06 6.33 15.68
C LEU A 42 5.96 7.03 17.03
N THR A 43 7.05 7.68 17.45
CA THR A 43 7.09 8.48 18.68
C THR A 43 6.89 9.97 18.41
N ILE A 44 7.24 10.42 17.21
CA ILE A 44 7.15 11.79 16.74
C ILE A 44 6.67 11.74 15.29
N CYS A 45 5.93 12.75 14.87
CA CYS A 45 5.60 13.00 13.47
C CYS A 45 5.78 14.50 13.18
N SER A 46 6.36 14.81 12.03
CA SER A 46 6.62 16.16 11.52
C SER A 46 5.85 16.41 10.23
N ILE A 47 5.68 17.68 9.85
CA ILE A 47 5.06 18.03 8.56
C ILE A 47 5.81 17.39 7.38
N ALA A 48 7.14 17.29 7.47
CA ALA A 48 7.95 16.62 6.45
C ALA A 48 7.60 15.13 6.30
N GLU A 49 7.29 14.43 7.39
CA GLU A 49 6.86 13.02 7.34
C GLU A 49 5.44 12.87 6.79
N ILE A 50 4.55 13.84 7.02
CA ILE A 50 3.22 13.87 6.41
C ILE A 50 3.33 14.07 4.90
N VAL A 51 4.16 15.02 4.45
CA VAL A 51 4.45 15.21 3.03
C VAL A 51 5.09 13.95 2.43
N TYR A 52 6.04 13.33 3.14
CA TYR A 52 6.64 12.09 2.68
C TYR A 52 5.64 10.93 2.62
N TYR A 53 4.66 10.87 3.53
CA TYR A 53 3.57 9.91 3.47
C TYR A 53 2.71 10.11 2.22
N LEU A 54 2.31 11.34 1.91
CA LEU A 54 1.55 11.65 0.69
C LEU A 54 2.35 11.32 -0.58
N HIS A 55 3.65 11.67 -0.61
CA HIS A 55 4.56 11.28 -1.69
C HIS A 55 4.66 9.76 -1.84
N ALA A 56 4.88 9.04 -0.75
CA ALA A 56 5.05 7.59 -0.77
C ALA A 56 3.78 6.88 -1.25
N ARG A 57 2.60 7.40 -0.90
CA ARG A 57 1.32 6.91 -1.42
C ARG A 57 1.21 7.11 -2.93
N TRP A 58 1.61 8.27 -3.45
CA TRP A 58 1.70 8.53 -4.89
C TRP A 58 2.65 7.57 -5.61
N VAL A 59 3.86 7.35 -5.07
CA VAL A 59 4.86 6.45 -5.64
C VAL A 59 4.36 4.99 -5.65
N CYS A 60 3.73 4.54 -4.55
CA CYS A 60 3.15 3.19 -4.49
C CYS A 60 2.03 2.99 -5.53
N ASP A 61 1.22 4.01 -5.77
CA ASP A 61 0.16 3.98 -6.78
C ASP A 61 0.75 3.97 -8.20
N SER A 62 1.76 4.80 -8.44
CA SER A 62 2.52 4.82 -9.70
C SER A 62 3.13 3.46 -10.04
N LYS A 63 3.66 2.73 -9.04
CA LYS A 63 4.10 1.34 -9.22
C LYS A 63 2.95 0.42 -9.66
N GLY A 64 1.75 0.62 -9.09
CA GLY A 64 0.56 -0.15 -9.45
C GLY A 64 0.23 0.02 -10.93
N GLU A 65 0.21 1.27 -11.40
CA GLU A 65 -0.07 1.61 -12.80
C GLU A 65 1.03 1.12 -13.76
N LEU A 66 2.30 1.36 -13.42
CA LEU A 66 3.43 0.97 -14.27
C LEU A 66 3.53 -0.56 -14.40
N LEU A 67 3.22 -1.31 -13.35
CA LEU A 67 3.23 -2.78 -13.40
C LEU A 67 1.84 -3.39 -13.68
N SER A 68 0.87 -2.57 -14.10
CA SER A 68 -0.50 -2.97 -14.44
C SER A 68 -1.12 -3.89 -13.38
N VAL A 69 -0.97 -3.52 -12.11
CA VAL A 69 -1.61 -4.22 -11.00
C VAL A 69 -3.11 -3.89 -11.05
N PRO A 70 -4.00 -4.89 -11.13
CA PRO A 70 -5.44 -4.63 -11.15
C PRO A 70 -5.87 -3.79 -9.95
N HIS A 71 -6.64 -2.74 -10.19
CA HIS A 71 -7.15 -1.90 -9.12
C HIS A 71 -8.04 -2.71 -8.19
N SER A 72 -7.64 -2.84 -6.92
CA SER A 72 -8.55 -3.33 -5.90
C SER A 72 -9.48 -2.18 -5.46
N PRO A 73 -10.72 -2.45 -5.03
CA PRO A 73 -11.60 -1.43 -4.46
C PRO A 73 -11.01 -0.80 -3.17
N LYS A 74 -10.00 -1.43 -2.55
CA LYS A 74 -9.16 -0.81 -1.52
C LYS A 74 -8.14 0.10 -2.21
N ARG A 75 -8.64 1.27 -2.65
CA ARG A 75 -7.91 2.33 -3.35
C ARG A 75 -6.52 2.62 -2.77
N LEU A 76 -5.54 2.76 -3.65
CA LEU A 76 -4.36 3.58 -3.42
C LEU A 76 -4.68 4.96 -4.02
N ASP A 77 -4.96 5.94 -3.17
CA ASP A 77 -5.38 7.28 -3.60
C ASP A 77 -4.19 8.16 -4.02
N GLY A 78 -3.26 7.65 -4.83
CA GLY A 78 -2.00 8.33 -5.14
C GLY A 78 -2.22 9.69 -5.80
N LYS A 79 -3.08 9.74 -6.82
CA LYS A 79 -3.47 11.00 -7.49
C LYS A 79 -4.02 12.04 -6.50
N ARG A 80 -4.90 11.60 -5.58
CA ARG A 80 -5.46 12.47 -4.54
C ARG A 80 -4.38 13.01 -3.61
N CYS A 81 -3.35 12.21 -3.30
CA CYS A 81 -2.23 12.68 -2.47
C CYS A 81 -1.44 13.81 -3.16
N LEU A 82 -1.25 13.74 -4.49
CA LEU A 82 -0.66 14.85 -5.25
C LEU A 82 -1.54 16.11 -5.23
N GLU A 83 -2.85 15.96 -5.41
CA GLU A 83 -3.79 17.07 -5.33
C GLU A 83 -3.75 17.74 -3.95
N LEU A 84 -3.73 16.95 -2.87
CA LEU A 84 -3.57 17.43 -1.51
C LEU A 84 -2.25 18.23 -1.35
N LEU A 85 -1.12 17.70 -1.84
CA LEU A 85 0.16 18.41 -1.77
C LEU A 85 0.15 19.72 -2.56
N ARG A 86 -0.52 19.76 -3.71
CA ARG A 86 -0.65 20.98 -4.51
C ARG A 86 -1.49 22.02 -3.77
N ASP A 87 -2.67 21.62 -3.31
CA ASP A 87 -3.64 22.54 -2.72
C ASP A 87 -3.13 23.05 -1.36
N TRP A 88 -2.43 22.20 -0.60
CA TRP A 88 -1.76 22.60 0.65
C TRP A 88 -0.66 23.64 0.42
N GLN A 89 0.07 23.57 -0.69
CA GLN A 89 1.09 24.58 -1.04
C GLN A 89 0.51 25.90 -1.57
N ILE A 90 -0.58 25.84 -2.35
CA ILE A 90 -1.17 27.02 -2.99
C ILE A 90 -2.04 27.80 -2.01
N ASN A 91 -2.91 27.10 -1.29
CA ASN A 91 -3.90 27.73 -0.41
C ASN A 91 -3.36 27.86 1.02
N GLY A 92 -2.33 27.10 1.40
CA GLY A 92 -1.85 27.00 2.78
C GLY A 92 -2.81 26.24 3.71
N GLU A 93 -3.98 25.84 3.22
CA GLU A 93 -5.03 25.24 4.02
C GLU A 93 -4.76 23.75 4.28
N SER A 94 -4.84 23.36 5.55
CA SER A 94 -4.58 21.98 5.97
C SER A 94 -5.86 21.14 6.09
N ALA A 95 -7.04 21.74 5.87
CA ALA A 95 -8.35 21.10 6.11
C ALA A 95 -8.54 19.81 5.30
N GLU A 96 -8.20 19.82 4.01
CA GLU A 96 -8.34 18.65 3.14
C GLU A 96 -7.37 17.52 3.51
N VAL A 97 -6.18 17.88 4.02
CA VAL A 97 -5.19 16.91 4.52
C VAL A 97 -5.66 16.29 5.83
N ILE A 98 -6.20 17.11 6.74
CA ILE A 98 -6.83 16.64 7.98
C ILE A 98 -7.99 15.69 7.67
N ALA A 99 -8.89 16.07 6.76
CA ALA A 99 -10.02 15.24 6.36
C ALA A 99 -9.55 13.89 5.77
N PHE A 100 -8.49 13.90 4.96
CA PHE A 100 -7.89 12.68 4.43
C PHE A 100 -7.31 11.77 5.54
N LEU A 101 -6.60 12.34 6.52
CA LEU A 101 -6.04 11.58 7.65
C LEU A 101 -7.15 11.05 8.58
N GLN A 102 -8.17 11.87 8.84
CA GLN A 102 -9.33 11.51 9.66
C GLN A 102 -10.11 10.36 9.03
N TYR A 103 -10.40 10.41 7.72
CA TYR A 103 -11.06 9.30 7.03
C TYR A 103 -10.28 7.97 7.17
N ARG A 104 -8.94 8.03 7.19
CA ARG A 104 -8.09 6.85 7.40
C ARG A 104 -8.12 6.30 8.83
N LEU A 105 -8.51 7.12 9.81
CA LEU A 105 -8.79 6.72 11.19
C LEU A 105 -10.18 6.11 11.31
N ASP A 106 -11.20 6.77 10.75
CA ASP A 106 -12.60 6.35 10.84
C ASP A 106 -12.87 5.00 10.18
N THR A 107 -12.02 4.60 9.23
CA THR A 107 -12.12 3.32 8.50
C THR A 107 -11.40 2.15 9.20
N LEU A 108 -10.88 2.33 10.42
CA LEU A 108 -10.21 1.25 11.17
C LEU A 108 -11.25 0.28 11.81
N PRO A 109 -11.26 -1.02 11.45
CA PRO A 109 -12.31 -1.96 11.84
C PRO A 109 -12.10 -2.58 13.23
N PHE A 110 -11.87 -1.77 14.27
CA PHE A 110 -11.53 -2.29 15.61
C PHE A 110 -12.62 -3.16 16.24
N ALA A 111 -13.88 -2.75 16.11
CA ALA A 111 -15.01 -3.49 16.66
C ALA A 111 -15.18 -4.87 15.99
N ASP A 112 -15.17 -4.91 14.65
CA ASP A 112 -15.30 -6.16 13.89
C ASP A 112 -14.12 -7.10 14.12
N LEU A 113 -12.90 -6.56 14.18
CA LEU A 113 -11.71 -7.36 14.47
C LEU A 113 -11.73 -7.94 15.89
N THR A 114 -12.19 -7.16 16.87
CA THR A 114 -12.33 -7.65 18.26
C THR A 114 -13.35 -8.78 18.32
N ARG A 115 -14.50 -8.65 17.66
CA ARG A 115 -15.50 -9.72 17.56
C ARG A 115 -14.92 -10.99 16.93
N GLN A 116 -14.09 -10.86 15.88
CA GLN A 116 -13.43 -12.02 15.25
C GLN A 116 -12.42 -12.71 16.18
N ILE A 117 -11.70 -11.93 17.00
CA ILE A 117 -10.77 -12.48 18.01
C ILE A 117 -11.56 -13.27 19.05
N ASP A 118 -12.62 -12.68 19.62
CA ASP A 118 -13.43 -13.33 20.64
C ASP A 118 -14.04 -14.64 20.12
N LEU A 119 -14.54 -14.64 18.88
CA LEU A 119 -15.07 -15.85 18.23
C LEU A 119 -14.01 -16.94 18.03
N ALA A 120 -12.81 -16.57 17.61
CA ALA A 120 -11.70 -17.52 17.42
C ALA A 120 -11.25 -18.15 18.74
N GLU A 121 -11.22 -17.35 19.82
CA GLU A 121 -10.87 -17.79 21.16
C GLU A 121 -11.93 -18.72 21.77
N VAL A 122 -13.21 -18.35 21.69
CA VAL A 122 -14.33 -19.13 22.26
C VAL A 122 -14.55 -20.44 21.52
N SER A 123 -14.39 -20.45 20.19
CA SER A 123 -14.71 -21.63 19.38
C SER A 123 -13.61 -22.71 19.41
N ALA A 124 -12.54 -22.53 20.20
CA ALA A 124 -11.29 -23.30 20.11
C ALA A 124 -10.75 -23.42 18.67
N MET A 125 -11.13 -22.48 17.81
CA MET A 125 -10.80 -22.48 16.39
C MET A 125 -9.38 -21.96 16.23
N ASN A 126 -8.48 -22.87 15.89
CA ASN A 126 -7.07 -22.67 15.55
C ASN A 126 -6.41 -21.48 16.31
N PRO A 127 -5.65 -21.73 17.40
CA PRO A 127 -5.00 -20.69 18.19
C PRO A 127 -4.08 -19.77 17.35
N GLU A 128 -3.58 -20.23 16.21
CA GLU A 128 -2.80 -19.42 15.27
C GLU A 128 -3.64 -18.31 14.62
N ILE A 129 -4.93 -18.56 14.35
CA ILE A 129 -5.84 -17.55 13.78
C ILE A 129 -6.07 -16.44 14.81
N ALA A 130 -6.38 -16.79 16.06
CA ALA A 130 -6.53 -15.81 17.14
C ALA A 130 -5.25 -14.97 17.29
N GLN A 131 -4.07 -15.60 17.27
CA GLN A 131 -2.80 -14.88 17.36
C GLN A 131 -2.55 -13.95 16.16
N ARG A 132 -2.84 -14.39 14.94
CA ARG A 132 -2.75 -13.54 13.73
C ARG A 132 -3.69 -12.35 13.79
N LEU A 133 -4.92 -12.53 14.28
CA LEU A 133 -5.90 -11.45 14.46
C LEU A 133 -5.44 -10.45 15.52
N ARG A 134 -4.90 -10.92 16.66
CA ARG A 134 -4.31 -10.04 17.69
C ARG A 134 -3.13 -9.23 17.15
N ASN A 135 -2.25 -9.86 16.37
CA ASN A 135 -1.15 -9.19 15.69
C ASN A 135 -1.67 -8.12 14.70
N GLY A 136 -2.68 -8.45 13.89
CA GLY A 136 -3.35 -7.49 13.02
C GLY A 136 -3.94 -6.30 13.79
N ARG A 137 -4.57 -6.57 14.95
CA ARG A 137 -5.12 -5.52 15.83
C ARG A 137 -4.02 -4.59 16.35
N ARG A 138 -2.87 -5.15 16.76
CA ARG A 138 -1.70 -4.35 17.19
C ARG A 138 -1.20 -3.43 16.07
N VAL A 139 -1.09 -3.94 14.85
CA VAL A 139 -0.69 -3.13 13.67
C VAL A 139 -1.71 -2.00 13.42
N LEU A 140 -3.01 -2.29 13.46
CA LEU A 140 -4.04 -1.26 13.28
C LEU A 140 -4.03 -0.21 14.41
N LEU A 141 -3.78 -0.61 15.65
CA LEU A 141 -3.61 0.32 16.78
C LEU A 141 -2.42 1.25 16.55
N ASN A 142 -1.26 0.71 16.16
CA ASN A 142 -0.09 1.52 15.82
C ASN A 142 -0.40 2.50 14.68
N ARG A 143 -1.09 2.05 13.63
CA ARG A 143 -1.54 2.92 12.54
C ARG A 143 -2.42 4.07 13.06
N GLY A 144 -3.35 3.76 13.96
CA GLY A 144 -4.19 4.77 14.61
C GLY A 144 -3.37 5.82 15.34
N PHE A 145 -2.40 5.39 16.17
CA PHE A 145 -1.49 6.31 16.84
C PHE A 145 -0.66 7.15 15.87
N ASN A 146 -0.12 6.55 14.80
CA ASN A 146 0.68 7.27 13.81
C ASN A 146 -0.14 8.35 13.09
N LEU A 147 -1.40 8.07 12.75
CA LEU A 147 -2.30 9.04 12.14
C LEU A 147 -2.69 10.16 13.11
N LEU A 148 -2.90 9.84 14.40
CA LEU A 148 -3.15 10.86 15.43
C LEU A 148 -1.93 11.77 15.63
N LEU A 149 -0.71 11.23 15.61
CA LEU A 149 0.51 12.04 15.65
C LEU A 149 0.63 12.97 14.44
N ALA A 150 0.23 12.52 13.24
CA ALA A 150 0.20 13.37 12.07
C ALA A 150 -0.81 14.53 12.21
N LEU A 151 -1.99 14.26 12.78
CA LEU A 151 -2.97 15.31 13.07
C LEU A 151 -2.46 16.30 14.12
N ASP A 152 -1.81 15.81 15.18
CA ASP A 152 -1.19 16.64 16.22
C ASP A 152 -0.10 17.56 15.66
N ALA A 153 0.76 17.03 14.77
CA ALA A 153 1.80 17.82 14.11
C ALA A 153 1.25 18.97 13.26
N ILE A 154 0.07 18.80 12.64
CA ILE A 154 -0.62 19.87 11.90
C ILE A 154 -1.26 20.86 12.88
N GLY A 155 -1.84 20.39 13.98
CA GLY A 155 -2.55 21.23 14.95
C GLY A 155 -1.64 22.05 15.87
N THR A 156 -0.36 21.69 16.00
CA THR A 156 0.59 22.33 16.92
C THR A 156 1.34 23.52 16.34
N LEU A 157 1.45 23.61 15.01
CA LEU A 157 2.22 24.65 14.32
C LEU A 157 1.32 25.78 13.82
N SER A 158 1.90 26.97 13.67
CA SER A 158 1.22 28.07 12.98
C SER A 158 1.08 27.81 11.48
N HIS A 159 0.13 28.50 10.85
CA HIS A 159 -0.11 28.39 9.41
C HIS A 159 1.13 28.73 8.56
N GLU A 160 1.92 29.73 8.98
CA GLU A 160 3.15 30.14 8.30
C GLU A 160 4.25 29.07 8.40
N GLU A 161 4.42 28.47 9.58
CA GLU A 161 5.37 27.38 9.81
C GLU A 161 5.02 26.14 8.97
N ILE A 162 3.73 25.76 8.96
CA ILE A 162 3.24 24.66 8.13
C ILE A 162 3.52 24.94 6.66
N SER A 163 3.11 26.11 6.16
CA SER A 163 3.29 26.48 4.74
C SER A 163 4.77 26.46 4.33
N SER A 164 5.66 26.93 5.20
CA SER A 164 7.10 26.89 4.96
C SER A 164 7.64 25.46 4.91
N GLN A 165 7.30 24.63 5.90
CA GLN A 165 7.75 23.24 5.98
C GLN A 165 7.20 22.37 4.84
N VAL A 166 5.93 22.57 4.45
CA VAL A 166 5.31 21.86 3.32
C VAL A 166 6.05 22.19 2.03
N ARG A 167 6.29 23.47 1.72
CA ARG A 167 7.01 23.86 0.50
C ARG A 167 8.42 23.27 0.45
N LEU A 168 9.16 23.37 1.56
CA LEU A 168 10.51 22.81 1.67
C LEU A 168 10.52 21.28 1.47
N ALA A 169 9.56 20.58 2.07
CA ALA A 169 9.44 19.13 1.91
C ALA A 169 9.00 18.77 0.48
N CYS A 170 8.06 19.48 -0.12
CA CYS A 170 7.61 19.25 -1.48
C CYS A 170 8.73 19.47 -2.51
N GLU A 171 9.57 20.49 -2.32
CA GLU A 171 10.73 20.72 -3.19
C GLU A 171 11.68 19.52 -3.22
N ARG A 172 11.96 18.92 -2.05
CA ARG A 172 12.83 17.74 -1.92
C ARG A 172 12.35 16.55 -2.77
N TYR A 173 11.04 16.39 -2.92
CA TYR A 173 10.43 15.27 -3.64
C TYR A 173 9.98 15.62 -5.06
N GLY A 174 10.31 16.83 -5.56
CA GLY A 174 9.91 17.27 -6.89
C GLY A 174 8.40 17.49 -7.02
N HIS A 175 7.78 18.04 -5.98
CA HIS A 175 6.35 18.30 -5.89
C HIS A 175 6.04 19.80 -5.81
N LEU A 176 6.81 20.66 -6.48
CA LEU A 176 6.38 22.05 -6.66
C LEU A 176 5.07 22.10 -7.46
N PRO A 177 4.22 23.13 -7.32
CA PRO A 177 2.90 23.16 -7.96
C PRO A 177 2.92 22.92 -9.48
N LYS A 178 3.94 23.44 -10.18
CA LYS A 178 4.13 23.18 -11.62
C LYS A 178 4.47 21.72 -11.92
N GLN A 179 5.37 21.14 -11.12
CA GLN A 179 5.76 19.72 -11.24
C GLN A 179 4.57 18.79 -10.94
N ILE A 180 3.75 19.12 -9.94
CA ILE A 180 2.53 18.35 -9.65
C ILE A 180 1.58 18.39 -10.84
N LYS A 181 1.39 19.55 -11.48
CA LYS A 181 0.55 19.64 -12.68
C LYS A 181 1.04 18.72 -13.81
N GLU A 182 2.35 18.66 -14.02
CA GLU A 182 2.99 17.78 -15.01
C GLU A 182 2.85 16.30 -14.61
N GLN A 183 3.04 15.96 -13.34
CA GLN A 183 2.88 14.61 -12.81
C GLN A 183 1.43 14.11 -12.95
N LEU A 184 0.45 14.96 -12.65
CA LEU A 184 -0.97 14.66 -12.83
C LEU A 184 -1.32 14.44 -14.31
N ALA A 185 -0.77 15.26 -15.22
CA ALA A 185 -0.95 15.07 -16.65
C ALA A 185 -0.27 13.79 -17.17
N LEU A 186 0.91 13.46 -16.66
CA LEU A 186 1.61 12.22 -16.98
C LEU A 186 0.81 10.98 -16.52
N ALA A 187 0.16 11.06 -15.36
CA ALA A 187 -0.72 10.02 -14.83
C ALA A 187 -1.91 9.70 -15.74
N GLU A 188 -2.31 10.65 -16.59
CA GLU A 188 -3.40 10.49 -17.57
C GLU A 188 -2.92 9.95 -18.92
N SER A 189 -1.60 9.76 -19.08
CA SER A 189 -1.00 9.23 -20.30
C SER A 189 -1.20 7.71 -20.45
N PRO A 190 -1.07 7.16 -21.67
CA PRO A 190 -1.14 5.72 -21.90
C PRO A 190 -0.11 4.90 -21.08
N LEU A 191 0.99 5.53 -20.64
CA LEU A 191 2.02 4.90 -19.82
C LEU A 191 1.49 4.44 -18.45
N PHE A 192 0.48 5.13 -17.92
CA PHE A 192 -0.16 4.81 -16.63
C PHE A 192 -1.50 4.10 -16.81
N SER A 193 -1.88 3.71 -18.03
CA SER A 193 -3.11 2.95 -18.24
C SER A 193 -2.95 1.48 -17.87
N TYR A 194 -4.03 0.83 -17.45
CA TYR A 194 -4.02 -0.60 -17.17
C TYR A 194 -3.82 -1.41 -18.47
N VAL A 195 -2.71 -2.14 -18.53
CA VAL A 195 -2.37 -3.01 -19.67
C VAL A 195 -2.03 -4.40 -19.12
N PRO A 196 -2.97 -5.36 -19.09
CA PRO A 196 -2.72 -6.68 -18.56
C PRO A 196 -1.66 -7.39 -19.43
N HIS A 197 -0.51 -7.70 -18.84
CA HIS A 197 0.59 -8.34 -19.53
C HIS A 197 1.41 -9.23 -18.60
N GLN A 198 1.77 -10.43 -19.06
CA GLN A 198 2.45 -11.44 -18.24
C GLN A 198 3.79 -10.95 -17.69
N GLU A 199 4.57 -10.20 -18.47
CA GLU A 199 5.87 -9.68 -18.02
C GLU A 199 5.73 -8.68 -16.87
N LEU A 200 4.73 -7.80 -16.92
CA LEU A 200 4.47 -6.82 -15.87
C LEU A 200 4.02 -7.52 -14.58
N ALA A 201 3.12 -8.50 -14.71
CA ALA A 201 2.66 -9.31 -13.57
C ALA A 201 3.79 -10.13 -12.95
N ARG A 202 4.63 -10.78 -13.75
CA ARG A 202 5.80 -11.55 -13.29
C ARG A 202 6.78 -10.65 -12.55
N TYR A 203 7.07 -9.48 -13.11
CA TYR A 203 7.98 -8.52 -12.47
C TYR A 203 7.41 -8.03 -11.14
N ASN A 204 6.13 -7.67 -11.10
CA ASN A 204 5.46 -7.28 -9.86
C ASN A 204 5.55 -8.36 -8.79
N MET A 205 5.29 -9.62 -9.15
CA MET A 205 5.37 -10.76 -8.22
C MET A 205 6.79 -10.90 -7.65
N LEU A 206 7.82 -10.87 -8.49
CA LEU A 206 9.21 -10.98 -8.05
C LEU A 206 9.59 -9.85 -7.09
N LEU A 207 9.26 -8.61 -7.45
CA LEU A 207 9.50 -7.43 -6.61
C LEU A 207 8.80 -7.54 -5.25
N MET A 208 7.52 -7.94 -5.23
CA MET A 208 6.78 -8.05 -3.98
C MET A 208 7.29 -9.19 -3.10
N ASN A 209 7.79 -10.29 -3.70
CA ASN A 209 8.42 -11.37 -2.96
C ASN A 209 9.69 -10.90 -2.26
N THR A 210 10.56 -10.16 -2.95
CA THR A 210 11.78 -9.57 -2.37
C THR A 210 11.43 -8.63 -1.22
N LEU A 211 10.51 -7.69 -1.43
CA LEU A 211 10.16 -6.72 -0.40
C LEU A 211 9.46 -7.33 0.81
N THR A 212 8.70 -8.40 0.63
CA THR A 212 8.02 -9.09 1.74
C THR A 212 9.01 -9.93 2.58
N GLN A 213 10.09 -10.44 1.98
CA GLN A 213 11.16 -11.12 2.70
C GLN A 213 11.92 -10.15 3.63
N ASP A 214 12.19 -8.93 3.16
CA ASP A 214 12.91 -7.90 3.91
C ASP A 214 12.10 -7.32 5.10
N ILE A 215 10.78 -7.47 5.10
CA ILE A 215 9.87 -6.90 6.11
C ILE A 215 9.55 -7.89 7.25
N ARG A 216 10.10 -9.12 7.22
CA ARG A 216 9.92 -10.04 8.36
C ARG A 216 10.50 -9.40 9.63
N PRO A 217 9.68 -9.13 10.67
CA PRO A 217 10.18 -8.49 11.86
C PRO A 217 11.20 -9.39 12.54
N ILE A 218 12.39 -8.82 12.78
CA ILE A 218 13.32 -9.27 13.81
C ILE A 218 12.63 -8.98 15.14
N GLN A 219 11.78 -9.90 15.61
CA GLN A 219 11.41 -10.06 17.01
C GLN A 219 10.67 -11.39 17.17
N GLU A 220 11.25 -12.25 18.01
CA GLU A 220 10.81 -13.60 18.41
C GLU A 220 11.05 -14.68 17.33
N ALA A 221 12.11 -15.50 17.33
CA ALA A 221 12.81 -16.03 18.50
C ALA A 221 11.86 -16.35 19.67
N ASP A 222 10.67 -16.87 19.39
CA ASP A 222 9.95 -17.70 20.33
C ASP A 222 9.69 -19.08 19.72
N LYS A 223 10.56 -19.99 20.17
CA LYS A 223 10.27 -21.37 20.54
C LYS A 223 10.00 -22.37 19.41
N LYS A 224 11.11 -23.03 19.06
CA LYS A 224 11.24 -24.50 19.00
C LYS A 224 10.09 -25.21 18.26
N ALA A 225 10.19 -25.25 16.94
CA ALA A 225 10.08 -26.58 16.32
C ALA A 225 11.36 -27.33 16.72
N HIS A 226 11.21 -28.51 17.33
CA HIS A 226 12.29 -29.33 17.85
C HIS A 226 13.49 -29.41 16.89
N MET A 227 14.62 -28.84 17.32
CA MET A 227 15.95 -29.01 16.72
C MET A 227 16.78 -29.77 17.75
N ASP A 228 16.61 -31.09 17.78
CA ASP A 228 17.72 -31.97 18.14
C ASP A 228 18.32 -32.40 16.80
N ASP A 229 19.22 -31.58 16.23
CA ASP A 229 20.29 -32.07 15.35
C ASP A 229 21.32 -30.95 15.08
N PRO A 230 22.62 -31.29 15.03
CA PRO A 230 23.73 -30.33 14.93
C PRO A 230 23.83 -29.70 13.52
N PRO A 231 24.56 -28.58 13.36
CA PRO A 231 24.46 -27.74 12.18
C PRO A 231 25.21 -28.37 11.00
N ALA A 232 24.47 -28.78 9.96
CA ALA A 232 25.04 -29.18 8.70
C ALA A 232 25.18 -27.97 7.76
N THR A 233 26.41 -27.80 7.28
CA THR A 233 26.89 -27.09 6.09
C THR A 233 25.83 -26.68 5.06
N GLN A 234 25.91 -25.42 4.60
CA GLN A 234 25.15 -24.87 3.48
C GLN A 234 25.21 -25.81 2.27
N ASP A 235 24.05 -26.38 1.93
CA ASP A 235 23.87 -27.22 0.75
C ASP A 235 23.45 -26.34 -0.43
N THR A 236 24.27 -26.32 -1.48
CA THR A 236 24.02 -25.67 -2.78
C THR A 236 22.98 -26.42 -3.64
N SER A 237 22.22 -27.35 -3.07
CA SER A 237 21.24 -28.20 -3.75
C SER A 237 19.78 -27.76 -3.62
N GLN A 238 19.48 -26.57 -3.06
CA GLN A 238 18.08 -26.14 -2.89
C GLN A 238 17.33 -26.16 -4.23
N PRO A 239 16.24 -26.95 -4.37
CA PRO A 239 15.44 -26.96 -5.59
C PRO A 239 14.72 -25.61 -5.74
N PRO A 240 14.46 -25.17 -6.99
CA PRO A 240 13.79 -23.90 -7.23
C PRO A 240 12.36 -23.98 -6.67
N LEU A 241 11.97 -22.97 -5.88
CA LEU A 241 10.59 -22.82 -5.39
C LEU A 241 10.02 -21.53 -5.99
N ALA A 242 8.96 -21.51 -6.81
CA ALA A 242 8.21 -22.58 -7.44
C ALA A 242 7.89 -22.18 -8.89
N GLU A 243 8.50 -22.85 -9.87
CA GLU A 243 7.89 -23.02 -11.18
C GLU A 243 6.81 -24.09 -11.05
N PHE A 244 5.60 -23.71 -10.61
CA PHE A 244 4.42 -24.47 -11.03
C PHE A 244 3.97 -23.87 -12.35
N SER A 245 4.48 -24.44 -13.43
CA SER A 245 3.77 -24.43 -14.70
C SER A 245 2.46 -25.19 -14.49
N PHE A 246 1.38 -24.45 -14.22
CA PHE A 246 0.04 -25.05 -14.29
C PHE A 246 -0.21 -25.45 -15.76
N PRO A 247 -0.41 -26.74 -16.09
CA PRO A 247 -0.64 -27.17 -17.48
C PRO A 247 -1.99 -26.72 -18.07
N PHE A 248 -2.74 -25.91 -17.32
CA PHE A 248 -3.98 -25.29 -17.76
C PHE A 248 -3.97 -23.85 -17.26
N TYR A 249 -3.44 -22.94 -18.08
CA TYR A 249 -3.62 -21.51 -17.89
C TYR A 249 -5.12 -21.22 -18.00
N GLN A 250 -5.80 -21.09 -16.86
CA GLN A 250 -7.09 -20.44 -16.81
C GLN A 250 -6.84 -18.94 -16.68
N GLU A 251 -7.42 -18.16 -17.57
CA GLU A 251 -7.30 -16.70 -17.58
C GLU A 251 -7.88 -16.13 -16.27
N LEU A 252 -7.04 -15.93 -15.26
CA LEU A 252 -7.40 -15.31 -13.97
C LEU A 252 -7.48 -13.78 -14.11
N THR A 253 -8.03 -13.29 -15.22
CA THR A 253 -8.16 -11.86 -15.54
C THR A 253 -9.40 -11.22 -14.94
N SER A 254 -10.31 -12.01 -14.35
CA SER A 254 -11.46 -11.48 -13.61
C SER A 254 -11.21 -11.43 -12.10
N THR A 255 -11.53 -10.28 -11.50
CA THR A 255 -11.58 -10.02 -10.06
C THR A 255 -12.44 -11.02 -9.26
N ASP A 256 -13.31 -11.79 -9.92
CA ASP A 256 -14.15 -12.80 -9.29
C ASP A 256 -13.36 -14.02 -8.79
N HIS A 257 -12.16 -14.28 -9.33
CA HIS A 257 -11.39 -15.49 -9.01
C HIS A 257 -10.61 -15.41 -7.70
N ASN A 258 -10.43 -14.21 -7.12
CA ASN A 258 -9.87 -14.06 -5.77
C ASN A 258 -10.90 -14.31 -4.67
N ASN A 259 -12.14 -14.66 -5.02
CA ASN A 259 -13.23 -14.96 -4.10
C ASN A 259 -13.64 -16.43 -4.23
N VAL A 260 -12.75 -17.35 -3.85
CA VAL A 260 -12.98 -18.81 -3.87
C VAL A 260 -14.26 -19.20 -3.10
N MET A 261 -14.70 -18.35 -2.16
CA MET A 261 -15.90 -18.56 -1.35
C MET A 261 -17.15 -17.83 -1.87
N ARG A 262 -17.09 -17.10 -3.00
CA ARG A 262 -18.19 -16.27 -3.54
C ARG A 262 -18.88 -15.36 -2.50
N HIS A 263 -18.16 -14.90 -1.47
CA HIS A 263 -18.73 -13.98 -0.49
C HIS A 263 -19.00 -12.62 -1.14
N ARG A 264 -20.28 -12.25 -1.27
CA ARG A 264 -20.66 -10.88 -1.63
C ARG A 264 -20.38 -9.98 -0.43
N PHE A 265 -19.34 -9.16 -0.50
CA PHE A 265 -19.03 -8.15 0.54
C PHE A 265 -19.99 -6.94 0.50
N TYR A 266 -21.10 -7.02 -0.25
CA TYR A 266 -22.13 -5.99 -0.30
C TYR A 266 -23.48 -6.58 0.14
N ASN A 267 -23.79 -6.47 1.42
CA ASN A 267 -25.13 -6.10 1.82
C ASN A 267 -25.07 -4.61 2.18
N ALA A 268 -25.09 -3.76 1.16
CA ALA A 268 -25.51 -2.39 1.37
C ALA A 268 -26.95 -2.47 1.89
N VAL A 269 -27.18 -2.07 3.13
CA VAL A 269 -28.53 -1.81 3.62
C VAL A 269 -29.13 -0.80 2.64
N PRO A 270 -30.26 -1.09 1.98
CA PRO A 270 -30.87 -0.12 1.09
C PRO A 270 -31.21 1.14 1.89
N MET A 271 -30.67 2.29 1.45
CA MET A 271 -31.14 3.61 1.87
C MET A 271 -32.57 3.82 1.36
N SER A 272 -33.54 3.20 2.03
CA SER A 272 -34.96 3.54 1.96
C SER A 272 -35.73 2.95 3.14
N ALA A 273 -35.42 3.39 4.37
CA ALA A 273 -36.31 3.29 5.52
C ALA A 273 -35.82 4.20 6.66
N ALA A 274 -35.81 5.51 6.41
CA ALA A 274 -35.67 6.52 7.47
C ALA A 274 -36.46 7.76 7.06
N ARG A 275 -37.78 7.58 6.89
CA ARG A 275 -38.80 8.64 6.96
C ARG A 275 -40.13 8.03 7.39
N SER A 276 -40.33 7.99 8.71
CA SER A 276 -41.60 8.16 9.44
C SER A 276 -41.31 7.86 10.91
#